data_AF-A0A376VRX2-F1
#
_entry.id   AF-A0A376VRX2-F1
#
_cell.length_a   1.000
_cell.length_b   1.000
_cell.length_c   1.000
_cell.angle_alpha   90.00
_cell.angle_beta   90.00
_cell.angle_gamma   90.00
#
_symmetry.space_group_name_H-M   'P 1'
#
loop_
_entity.id
_entity.type
_entity.pdbx_description
1 polymer ?
#
loop_
_entity_poly.entity_id
_entity_poly.type
_entity_poly.pdbx_seq_one_letter_code
_entity_poly.pdbx_strand_id
1 'polypeptide(L)'
;MAFAALLLFVSDWDVTVVEKKIEAILAVETVTDITAGNVVGMNPFIHYSAWILVKALHELQSELEYEIDFDAEFNSEKERLMKLYFPSEP
;
A
#
# COMPACT_ATOMS: atom_id res chain seq x y z
N MET A 1 -16.60 8.03 -7.95
CA MET A 1 -17.22 6.76 -8.42
C MET A 1 -16.86 5.58 -7.53
N ALA A 2 -15.56 5.26 -7.31
CA ALA A 2 -15.17 4.09 -6.50
C ALA A 2 -15.73 4.09 -5.05
N PHE A 3 -15.72 5.23 -4.37
CA PHE A 3 -16.24 5.34 -3.00
C PHE A 3 -17.76 5.09 -2.89
N ALA A 4 -18.55 5.69 -3.79
CA ALA A 4 -20.00 5.48 -3.82
C ALA A 4 -20.37 4.04 -4.18
N ALA A 5 -19.65 3.43 -5.13
CA ALA A 5 -19.83 2.02 -5.49
C ALA A 5 -19.48 1.07 -4.34
N LEU A 6 -18.42 1.36 -3.59
CA LEU A 6 -18.05 0.59 -2.39
C LEU A 6 -19.14 0.69 -1.32
N LEU A 7 -19.65 1.88 -1.03
CA LEU A 7 -20.70 2.08 -0.03
C LEU A 7 -21.98 1.32 -0.38
N LEU A 8 -22.39 1.35 -1.66
CA LEU A 8 -23.51 0.54 -2.16
C LEU A 8 -23.23 -0.95 -2.00
N PHE A 9 -22.04 -1.41 -2.39
CA PHE A 9 -21.65 -2.81 -2.30
C PHE A 9 -21.68 -3.34 -0.86
N VAL A 10 -21.11 -2.60 0.10
CA VAL A 10 -21.10 -3.01 1.54
C VAL A 10 -22.42 -2.75 2.26
N SER A 11 -23.43 -2.24 1.56
CA SER A 11 -24.77 -1.98 2.08
C SER A 11 -25.84 -2.78 1.33
N ASP A 12 -25.44 -3.87 0.66
CA ASP A 12 -26.33 -4.74 -0.13
C ASP A 12 -27.20 -3.96 -1.13
N TRP A 13 -26.66 -2.86 -1.67
CA TRP A 13 -27.32 -1.94 -2.58
C TRP A 13 -28.56 -1.23 -1.99
N ASP A 14 -28.74 -1.23 -0.67
CA ASP A 14 -29.79 -0.47 0.02
C ASP A 14 -29.41 1.02 0.10
N VAL A 15 -30.13 1.84 -0.67
CA VAL A 15 -29.89 3.28 -0.78
C VAL A 15 -30.11 4.00 0.55
N THR A 16 -31.11 3.60 1.35
CA THR A 16 -31.40 4.24 2.63
C THR A 16 -30.31 3.96 3.66
N VAL A 17 -29.70 2.77 3.61
CA VAL A 17 -28.54 2.44 4.45
C VAL A 17 -27.31 3.22 4.00
N VAL A 18 -27.10 3.39 2.69
CA VAL A 18 -25.99 4.17 2.14
C VAL A 18 -26.10 5.65 2.53
N GLU A 19 -27.29 6.25 2.42
CA GLU A 19 -27.54 7.65 2.79
C GLU A 19 -27.14 7.91 4.24
N LYS A 20 -27.60 7.06 5.18
CA LYS A 20 -27.24 7.17 6.60
C LYS A 20 -25.74 7.05 6.85
N LYS A 21 -25.05 6.16 6.12
CA LYS A 21 -23.59 6.01 6.21
C LYS A 21 -22.86 7.23 5.68
N ILE A 22 -23.34 7.83 4.58
CA ILE A 22 -22.78 9.07 4.02
C ILE A 22 -22.97 10.22 5.02
N GLU A 23 -24.17 10.39 5.58
CA GLU A 23 -24.44 11.40 6.60
C GLU A 23 -23.50 11.26 7.80
N ALA A 24 -23.33 10.05 8.31
CA ALA A 24 -22.42 9.77 9.42
C ALA A 24 -20.96 10.11 9.09
N ILE A 25 -20.48 9.81 7.88
CA ILE A 25 -19.13 10.13 7.44
C ILE A 25 -18.94 11.65 7.28
N LEU A 26 -19.93 12.34 6.72
CA LEU A 26 -19.89 13.80 6.53
C LEU A 26 -19.98 14.58 7.85
N ALA A 27 -20.61 14.00 8.88
CA ALA A 27 -20.68 14.57 10.22
C ALA A 27 -19.35 14.51 11.00
N VAL A 28 -18.31 13.88 10.46
CA VAL A 28 -16.98 13.83 11.09
C VAL A 28 -16.24 15.15 10.87
N GLU A 29 -16.14 15.97 11.92
CA GLU A 29 -15.49 17.28 11.85
C GLU A 29 -13.96 17.23 11.98
N THR A 30 -13.44 16.22 12.70
CA THR A 30 -11.99 16.06 12.92
C THR A 30 -11.58 14.60 12.84
N VAL A 31 -10.49 14.33 12.13
CA VAL A 31 -9.85 13.00 12.07
C VAL A 31 -8.54 13.11 12.84
N THR A 32 -8.46 12.45 13.99
CA THR A 32 -7.29 12.49 14.87
C THR A 32 -6.14 11.59 14.39
N ASP A 33 -6.43 10.65 13.48
CA ASP A 33 -5.45 9.73 12.92
C ASP A 33 -5.46 9.80 11.38
N ILE A 34 -4.55 10.61 10.84
CA ILE A 34 -4.34 10.78 9.39
C ILE A 34 -3.74 9.53 8.72
N THR A 35 -3.30 8.54 9.50
CA THR A 35 -2.73 7.28 9.00
C THR A 35 -3.73 6.13 8.99
N ALA A 36 -4.93 6.30 9.57
CA ALA A 36 -5.97 5.27 9.59
C ALA A 36 -6.40 4.82 8.17
N GLY A 37 -6.36 5.72 7.19
CA GLY A 37 -6.57 5.40 5.77
C GLY A 37 -5.52 4.44 5.18
N ASN A 38 -4.34 4.34 5.79
CA ASN A 38 -3.28 3.42 5.40
C ASN A 38 -3.58 1.97 5.81
N VAL A 39 -4.37 1.78 6.89
CA VAL A 39 -4.70 0.44 7.43
C VAL A 39 -5.79 -0.25 6.60
N VAL A 40 -6.65 0.52 5.92
CA VAL A 40 -7.73 -0.03 5.07
C VAL A 40 -7.23 -0.39 3.65
N GLY A 41 -5.92 -0.42 3.41
CA GLY A 41 -5.35 -0.76 2.10
C GLY A 41 -5.76 0.19 0.96
N MET A 42 -6.34 1.35 1.29
CA MET A 42 -6.80 2.33 0.30
C MET A 42 -5.67 3.20 -0.24
N ASN A 43 -4.45 3.06 0.29
CA ASN A 43 -3.27 3.66 -0.30
C ASN A 43 -2.33 2.57 -0.85
N PRO A 44 -2.54 2.08 -2.08
CA PRO A 44 -1.62 1.14 -2.73
C PRO A 44 -0.23 1.76 -3.00
N PHE A 45 -0.06 3.04 -2.66
CA PHE A 45 1.12 3.86 -2.90
C PHE A 45 1.74 4.39 -1.60
N ILE A 46 1.51 3.73 -0.44
CA ILE A 46 2.21 4.03 0.82
C ILE A 46 3.73 4.17 0.61
N HIS A 47 4.29 3.35 -0.28
CA HIS A 47 5.69 3.46 -0.73
C HIS A 47 5.77 3.83 -2.21
N TYR A 48 5.01 4.85 -2.65
CA TYR A 48 5.05 5.33 -4.04
C TYR A 48 6.48 5.61 -4.51
N SER A 49 7.29 6.19 -3.64
CA SER A 49 8.72 6.43 -3.88
C SER A 49 9.49 5.13 -4.13
N ALA A 50 9.20 4.05 -3.39
CA ALA A 50 9.77 2.74 -3.66
C ALA A 50 9.29 2.16 -4.98
N TRP A 51 8.01 2.35 -5.34
CA TRP A 51 7.46 1.91 -6.63
C TRP A 51 8.09 2.63 -7.82
N ILE A 52 8.40 3.93 -7.69
CA ILE A 52 9.15 4.68 -8.71
C ILE A 52 10.52 4.04 -8.93
N LEU A 53 11.22 3.71 -7.84
CA LEU A 53 12.55 3.07 -7.92
C LEU A 53 12.47 1.69 -8.55
N VAL A 54 11.49 0.87 -8.17
CA VAL A 54 11.28 -0.47 -8.75
C VAL A 54 10.98 -0.37 -10.26
N LYS A 55 10.14 0.58 -10.68
CA LYS A 55 9.83 0.81 -12.09
C LYS A 55 11.08 1.23 -12.88
N ALA A 56 11.85 2.18 -12.35
CA ALA A 56 13.08 2.63 -13.00
C ALA A 56 14.13 1.50 -13.12
N LEU A 57 14.26 0.66 -12.08
CA LEU A 57 15.15 -0.50 -12.09
C LEU A 57 14.71 -1.52 -13.15
N HIS A 58 13.41 -1.77 -13.26
CA HIS A 58 12.84 -2.69 -14.25
C HIS A 58 13.02 -2.18 -15.70
N GLU A 59 12.85 -0.88 -15.92
CA GLU A 59 13.13 -0.27 -17.23
C GLU A 59 14.62 -0.39 -17.59
N LEU A 60 15.50 -0.09 -16.63
CA LEU A 60 16.95 -0.23 -16.81
C LEU A 60 17.35 -1.69 -17.11
N GLN A 61 16.74 -2.66 -16.45
CA GLN A 61 16.99 -4.09 -16.70
C GLN A 61 16.74 -4.48 -18.17
N SER A 62 15.74 -3.88 -18.83
CA SER A 62 15.47 -4.15 -20.24
C SER A 62 16.55 -3.60 -21.18
N GLU A 63 17.36 -2.65 -20.71
CA GLU A 63 18.47 -2.03 -21.44
C GLU A 63 19.84 -2.66 -21.08
N LEU A 64 19.93 -3.48 -20.04
CA LEU A 64 21.17 -4.13 -19.62
C LEU A 64 21.34 -5.47 -20.34
N GLU A 65 22.51 -5.66 -20.99
CA GLU A 65 22.86 -6.87 -21.76
C GLU A 65 23.25 -8.08 -20.89
N TYR A 66 23.17 -7.95 -19.56
CA TYR A 66 23.53 -9.00 -18.61
C TYR A 66 22.33 -9.38 -17.74
N GLU A 67 22.12 -10.70 -17.61
CA GLU A 67 21.06 -11.25 -16.78
C GLU A 67 21.42 -11.06 -15.30
N ILE A 68 20.63 -10.25 -14.60
CA ILE A 68 20.75 -10.05 -13.15
C ILE A 68 19.83 -11.07 -12.47
N ASP A 69 20.39 -11.89 -11.59
CA ASP A 69 19.63 -12.76 -10.69
C ASP A 69 19.10 -11.94 -9.51
N PHE A 70 17.90 -11.39 -9.67
CA PHE A 70 17.25 -10.58 -8.64
C PHE A 70 16.91 -11.38 -7.38
N ASP A 71 16.70 -12.70 -7.49
CA ASP A 71 16.41 -13.54 -6.34
C ASP A 71 17.66 -13.69 -5.47
N ALA A 72 18.83 -13.86 -6.09
CA ALA A 72 20.11 -13.89 -5.37
C ALA A 72 20.40 -12.56 -4.65
N GLU A 73 20.20 -11.43 -5.35
CA GLU A 73 20.44 -10.09 -4.78
C GLU A 73 19.46 -9.75 -3.66
N PHE A 74 18.18 -10.11 -3.83
CA PHE A 74 17.16 -9.89 -2.79
C PHE A 74 17.46 -10.69 -1.53
N ASN A 75 17.88 -11.95 -1.66
CA ASN A 75 18.20 -12.79 -0.52
C ASN A 75 19.45 -12.28 0.23
N SER A 76 20.46 -11.80 -0.50
CA SER A 76 21.68 -11.23 0.12
C SER A 76 21.35 -9.97 0.94
N GLU A 77 20.53 -9.07 0.39
CA GLU A 77 20.12 -7.84 1.07
C GLU A 77 19.17 -8.13 2.24
N LYS A 78 18.25 -9.08 2.08
CA LYS A 78 17.38 -9.56 3.18
C LYS A 78 18.21 -10.10 4.33
N GLU A 79 19.23 -10.92 4.08
CA GLU A 79 20.12 -11.42 5.13
C GLU A 79 20.89 -10.30 5.83
N ARG A 80 21.39 -9.31 5.07
CA ARG A 80 22.06 -8.12 5.63
C ARG A 80 21.13 -7.35 6.55
N LEU A 81 19.90 -7.09 6.11
CA LEU A 81 18.89 -6.35 6.86
C LEU A 81 18.42 -7.13 8.10
N MET A 82 18.24 -8.45 7.99
CA MET A 82 17.89 -9.27 9.16
C MET A 82 18.97 -9.20 10.24
N LYS A 83 20.25 -9.23 9.88
CA LYS A 83 21.36 -9.05 10.84
C LYS A 83 21.37 -7.66 11.48
N LEU A 84 20.96 -6.62 10.75
CA LEU A 84 20.99 -5.24 11.21
C LEU A 84 19.82 -4.90 12.16
N TYR A 85 18.62 -5.39 11.85
CA TYR A 85 17.39 -5.03 12.59
C TYR A 85 16.92 -6.09 13.57
N PHE A 86 17.36 -7.34 13.39
CA PHE A 86 17.11 -8.45 14.31
C PHE A 86 18.44 -9.15 14.64
N PRO A 87 19.44 -8.44 15.17
CA PRO A 87 20.64 -9.09 15.64
C PRO A 87 20.21 -10.09 16.72
N SER A 88 20.59 -11.35 16.58
CA SER A 88 20.46 -12.31 17.68
C SER A 88 21.15 -11.70 18.90
N GLU A 89 20.37 -11.44 19.96
CA GLU A 89 20.95 -11.05 21.25
C GLU A 89 21.95 -12.14 21.69
N PRO A 90 23.07 -11.75 22.32
CA PRO A 90 24.09 -12.68 22.80
C PRO A 90 23.55 -13.68 23.84
#